data_AF-A0A2S0MLI1-F1
#
_entry.id   AF-A0A2S0MLI1-F1
#
_cell.length_a   1.000
_cell.length_b   1.000
_cell.length_c   1.000
_cell.angle_alpha   90.00
_cell.angle_beta   90.00
_cell.angle_gamma   90.00
#
_symmetry.space_group_name_H-M   'P 1'
#
loop_
_entity.id
_entity.type
_entity.pdbx_description
1 polymer ?
#
loop_
_entity_poly.entity_id
_entity_poly.type
_entity_poly.pdbx_seq_one_letter_code
_entity_poly.pdbx_strand_id
1 'polypeptide(L)' 'MASTTEFAAHRPTVLARISAFGHSLVSRAQNYRMYRRTLTELSALSARELDDLGLNRSMVQSIAFEATYGRH' A
#
# COMPACT_ATOMS: atom_id res chain seq x y z
N MET A 1 -4.40 -51.25 2.18
CA MET A 1 -5.25 -50.05 2.18
C MET A 1 -4.37 -48.87 1.79
N ALA A 2 -4.36 -48.52 0.51
CA ALA A 2 -3.46 -47.51 -0.04
C ALA A 2 -4.11 -46.13 0.07
N SER A 3 -3.44 -45.23 0.78
CA SER A 3 -3.75 -43.81 0.88
C SER A 3 -3.49 -43.10 -0.44
N THR A 4 -4.54 -42.63 -1.10
CA THR A 4 -4.44 -41.64 -2.19
C THR A 4 -5.00 -40.31 -1.69
N THR A 5 -4.13 -39.53 -1.07
CA THR A 5 -4.34 -38.10 -0.86
C THR A 5 -4.33 -37.42 -2.23
N GLU A 6 -5.51 -37.20 -2.80
CA GLU A 6 -5.64 -36.41 -4.03
C GLU A 6 -5.37 -34.95 -3.71
N PHE A 7 -4.14 -34.49 -3.98
CA PHE A 7 -3.85 -33.09 -4.18
C PHE A 7 -4.52 -32.63 -5.48
N ALA A 8 -5.83 -32.35 -5.41
CA ALA A 8 -6.54 -31.65 -6.47
C ALA A 8 -5.97 -30.23 -6.56
N ALA A 9 -4.99 -30.05 -7.44
CA ALA A 9 -4.39 -28.77 -7.75
C ALA A 9 -5.49 -27.77 -8.14
N HIS A 10 -5.74 -26.80 -7.26
CA HIS A 10 -6.63 -25.67 -7.50
C HIS A 10 -6.05 -24.83 -8.66
N ARG A 11 -6.36 -25.20 -9.90
CA ARG A 11 -6.01 -24.38 -11.08
C ARG A 11 -6.86 -23.11 -10.98
N PRO A 12 -6.28 -21.93 -10.69
CA PRO A 12 -7.07 -20.72 -10.58
C PRO A 12 -7.72 -20.46 -11.93
N THR A 13 -9.06 -20.47 -11.93
CA THR A 13 -9.87 -20.23 -13.12
C THR A 13 -9.64 -18.81 -13.64
N VAL A 14 -9.95 -18.57 -14.92
CA VAL A 14 -9.77 -17.24 -15.54
C VAL A 14 -10.51 -16.14 -14.74
N LEU A 15 -11.69 -16.46 -14.21
CA LEU A 15 -12.46 -15.57 -13.33
C LEU A 15 -11.75 -15.28 -12.00
N ALA A 16 -11.09 -16.27 -11.40
CA ALA A 16 -10.29 -16.07 -10.17
C ALA A 16 -9.12 -15.11 -10.41
N ARG A 17 -8.52 -15.12 -11.62
CA ARG A 17 -7.42 -14.21 -11.97
C ARG A 17 -7.89 -12.77 -12.18
N ILE A 18 -9.04 -12.59 -12.83
CA ILE A 18 -9.63 -11.26 -13.06
C ILE A 18 -10.03 -10.62 -11.72
N SER A 19 -10.64 -11.39 -10.81
CA SER A 19 -10.99 -10.89 -9.48
C SER A 19 -9.77 -10.56 -8.62
N ALA A 20 -8.71 -11.39 -8.65
CA ALA A 20 -7.45 -11.09 -7.96
C ALA A 20 -6.77 -9.82 -8.53
N PHE A 21 -6.81 -9.63 -9.85
CA PHE A 21 -6.31 -8.43 -10.49
C PHE A 21 -7.09 -7.18 -10.06
N GLY A 22 -8.42 -7.25 -10.06
CA GLY A 22 -9.28 -6.16 -9.59
C GLY A 22 -8.99 -5.77 -8.13
N HIS A 23 -8.86 -6.76 -7.24
CA HIS A 23 -8.46 -6.51 -5.85
C HIS A 23 -7.11 -5.79 -5.75
N SER A 24 -6.11 -6.23 -6.54
CA SER A 24 -4.79 -5.59 -6.53
C SER A 24 -4.83 -4.12 -6.98
N LEU A 25 -5.70 -3.78 -7.94
CA LEU A 25 -5.89 -2.42 -8.42
C LEU A 25 -6.58 -1.54 -7.37
N VAL A 26 -7.61 -2.06 -6.72
CA VAL A 26 -8.32 -1.34 -5.64
C VAL A 26 -7.36 -1.02 -4.49
N SER A 27 -6.56 -2.00 -4.05
CA SER A 27 -5.56 -1.79 -3.00
C SER A 27 -4.50 -0.75 -3.40
N ARG A 28 -4.01 -0.80 -4.64
CA ARG A 28 -3.07 0.21 -5.16
C ARG A 28 -3.68 1.61 -5.20
N ALA A 29 -4.94 1.73 -5.62
CA ALA A 29 -5.64 3.01 -5.68
C ALA A 29 -5.87 3.58 -4.27
N GLN A 30 -6.24 2.74 -3.30
CA GLN A 30 -6.39 3.15 -1.91
C GLN A 30 -5.07 3.64 -1.32
N ASN A 31 -3.99 2.88 -1.50
CA ASN A 31 -2.66 3.29 -1.05
C ASN A 31 -2.23 4.60 -1.72
N TYR A 32 -2.44 4.76 -3.02
CA TYR A 32 -2.11 6.00 -3.71
C TYR A 32 -2.89 7.20 -3.17
N ARG A 33 -4.18 7.03 -2.89
CA ARG A 33 -5.01 8.09 -2.29
C ARG A 33 -4.52 8.46 -0.89
N MET A 34 -4.15 7.47 -0.09
CA MET A 34 -3.59 7.70 1.25
C MET A 34 -2.26 8.45 1.17
N TYR A 35 -1.33 8.00 0.32
CA TYR A 35 -0.05 8.67 0.08
C TYR A 35 -0.24 10.13 -0.32
N ARG A 36 -1.12 10.40 -1.29
CA ARG A 36 -1.39 11.78 -1.73
C ARG A 36 -1.95 12.65 -0.61
N ARG A 37 -2.87 12.10 0.18
CA ARG A 37 -3.45 12.79 1.33
C ARG A 37 -2.36 13.15 2.36
N THR A 38 -1.56 12.17 2.77
CA THR A 38 -0.46 12.37 3.73
C THR A 38 0.56 13.37 3.21
N LEU A 39 0.92 13.29 1.93
CA LEU A 39 1.84 14.24 1.30
C LEU A 39 1.26 15.66 1.33
N THR A 40 -0.01 15.85 0.98
CA THR A 40 -0.68 17.15 1.02
C THR A 40 -0.74 17.70 2.44
N GLU A 41 -1.10 16.90 3.43
CA GLU A 41 -1.17 17.30 4.84
C GLU A 41 0.21 17.74 5.35
N LEU A 42 1.26 16.93 5.15
CA LEU A 42 2.63 17.28 5.54
C LEU A 42 3.20 18.47 4.77
N SER A 43 2.80 18.64 3.50
CA SER A 43 3.21 19.79 2.69
C SER A 43 2.45 21.06 3.05
N ALA A 44 1.28 20.96 3.69
CA ALA A 44 0.54 22.11 4.18
C ALA A 44 1.15 22.70 5.46
N LEU A 45 1.91 21.90 6.23
CA LEU A 45 2.64 22.37 7.41
C LEU A 45 3.67 23.44 7.03
N SER A 46 3.84 24.42 7.90
CA SER A 46 4.88 25.44 7.82
C SER A 46 6.26 24.88 8.16
N ALA A 47 7.32 25.63 7.82
CA ALA A 47 8.69 25.23 8.16
C ALA A 47 8.90 25.07 9.68
N ARG A 48 8.21 25.88 10.50
CA ARG A 48 8.28 25.79 11.96
C ARG A 48 7.57 24.55 12.49
N GLU A 49 6.37 24.25 11.99
CA GLU A 49 5.64 23.04 12.40
C GLU A 49 6.39 21.77 11.98
N LEU A 50 7.07 21.79 10.83
CA LEU A 50 7.96 20.70 10.44
C LEU A 50 9.18 20.60 11.38
N ASP A 51 9.81 21.72 11.73
CA ASP A 51 10.95 21.76 12.65
C ASP A 51 10.59 21.28 14.07
N ASP A 52 9.41 21.65 14.57
CA ASP A 52 8.87 21.20 15.86
C ASP A 52 8.68 19.66 15.88
N LEU A 53 8.42 19.06 14.72
CA LEU A 53 8.33 17.60 14.53
C LEU A 53 9.70 16.95 14.24
N GLY A 54 10.78 17.75 14.16
CA GLY A 54 12.11 17.28 13.76
C GLY A 54 12.22 16.92 12.28
N LEU A 55 11.34 17.48 11.43
CA LEU A 55 11.23 17.17 10.01
C LEU A 55 11.73 18.30 9.12
N ASN A 56 12.32 17.91 7.98
CA ASN A 56 12.71 18.83 6.91
C ASN A 56 11.79 18.62 5.69
N ARG A 57 11.59 19.67 4.89
CA ARG A 57 10.76 19.68 3.69
C ARG A 57 11.17 18.59 2.68
N SER A 58 12.45 18.28 2.58
CA SER A 58 12.98 17.19 1.75
C SER A 58 12.54 15.80 2.23
N MET A 59 12.27 15.62 3.52
CA MET A 59 11.86 14.35 4.12
C MET A 59 10.37 14.08 3.97
N VAL A 60 9.55 15.10 3.72
CA VAL A 60 8.08 14.98 3.59
C VAL A 60 7.68 13.90 2.59
N GLN A 61 8.34 13.85 1.43
CA GLN A 61 8.04 12.85 0.41
C GLN A 61 8.39 11.43 0.86
N SER A 62 9.56 11.25 1.47
CA SER A 62 10.02 9.95 1.98
C SER A 62 9.11 9.44 3.10
N ILE A 63 8.74 10.32 4.04
CA ILE A 63 7.89 9.97 5.18
C ILE A 63 6.46 9.66 4.72
N ALA A 64 5.89 10.44 3.80
CA ALA A 64 4.57 10.14 3.25
C ALA A 64 4.56 8.77 2.56
N PHE A 65 5.64 8.43 1.86
CA PHE A 65 5.82 7.12 1.23
C PHE A 65 5.93 6.01 2.27
N GLU A 66 6.78 6.15 3.28
CA GLU A 66 6.98 5.17 4.35
C GLU A 66 5.71 4.94 5.16
N ALA A 67 4.98 6.00 5.52
CA ALA A 67 3.71 5.92 6.26
C ALA A 67 2.61 5.14 5.51
N THR A 68 2.72 5.07 4.17
CA THR A 68 1.73 4.41 3.31
C THR A 68 2.17 3.02 2.86
N TYR A 69 3.43 2.88 2.43
CA TYR A 69 3.97 1.67 1.79
C TYR A 69 5.00 0.93 2.64
N GLY A 70 5.57 1.57 3.67
CA GLY A 70 6.61 1.01 4.55
C GLY A 70 6.08 0.20 5.73
N ARG A 71 4.76 -0.01 5.85
CA ARG A 71 4.18 -0.83 6.92
C ARG A 71 4.38 -2.32 6.61
N HIS A 72 5.50 -2.89 7.05
CA HIS A 72 5.82 -4.32 7.05
C HIS A 72 6.15 -4.80 8.45
#